data_AF-A0A1F2T648-F1
#
_entry.id   AF-A0A1F2T648-F1
#
_cell.length_a   1.000
_cell.length_b   1.000
_cell.length_c   1.000
_cell.angle_alpha   90.00
_cell.angle_beta   90.00
_cell.angle_gamma   90.00
#
_symmetry.space_group_name_H-M   'P 1'
#
loop_
_entity.id
_entity.type
_entity.pdbx_description
1 polymer ?
#
loop_
_entity_poly.entity_id
_entity_poly.type
_entity_poly.pdbx_seq_one_letter_code
_entity_poly.pdbx_strand_id
1 'polypeptide(L)'
;MSIMQVDTSNWSGEGTFTQVLIDRLREMDRVIFVRVEDAPATRSEADYNFISNDLFIGFATVDRVEPIKRFGFLPGLRVVAEPAMTLVGLEAALAALPDVGAPDYGDEGMLQYLRTERIIPPYQTRGYKLLELVRLYQVGTALAR
;
A
#
# COMPACT_ATOMS: atom_id res chain seq x y z
N MET A 1 1.60 -21.32 -4.16
CA MET A 1 2.18 -19.98 -4.36
C MET A 1 1.23 -19.24 -5.28
N SER A 2 0.31 -18.46 -4.71
CA SER A 2 -0.59 -17.63 -5.51
C SER A 2 0.25 -16.46 -6.01
N ILE A 3 0.29 -16.23 -7.32
CA ILE A 3 0.99 -15.06 -7.86
C ILE A 3 0.12 -13.85 -7.53
N MET A 4 0.64 -12.92 -6.73
CA MET A 4 -0.02 -11.63 -6.48
C MET A 4 -0.23 -10.91 -7.81
N GLN A 5 -1.45 -10.47 -8.08
CA GLN A 5 -1.74 -9.68 -9.28
C GLN A 5 -1.28 -8.23 -9.05
N VAL A 6 -0.51 -7.69 -10.00
CA VAL A 6 -0.07 -6.28 -9.96
C VAL A 6 -0.61 -5.56 -11.20
N ASP A 7 -1.39 -4.50 -10.97
CA ASP A 7 -1.85 -3.58 -12.01
C ASP A 7 -1.05 -2.29 -11.95
N THR A 8 -0.24 -2.04 -12.97
CA THR A 8 0.60 -0.85 -13.11
C THR A 8 0.18 0.01 -14.31
N SER A 9 -1.03 -0.19 -14.84
CA SER A 9 -1.49 0.48 -16.07
C SER A 9 -1.55 2.01 -15.98
N ASN A 10 -1.72 2.54 -14.77
CA ASN A 10 -1.78 3.98 -14.48
C ASN A 10 -0.58 4.49 -13.68
N TRP A 11 0.53 3.74 -13.67
CA TRP A 11 1.77 4.13 -13.00
C TRP A 11 2.85 4.39 -14.04
N SER A 12 3.50 5.54 -13.93
CA SER A 12 4.62 5.99 -14.77
C SER A 12 5.85 5.09 -14.68
N GLY A 13 5.95 4.30 -13.61
CA GLY A 13 7.17 3.56 -13.25
C GLY A 13 8.15 4.40 -12.42
N GLU A 14 7.78 5.63 -12.03
CA GLU A 14 8.60 6.48 -11.19
C GLU A 14 8.42 6.16 -9.70
N GLY A 15 9.52 6.22 -8.94
CA GLY A 15 9.53 5.98 -7.50
C GLY A 15 10.31 4.71 -7.14
N THR A 16 11.49 4.90 -6.54
CA THR A 16 12.35 3.78 -6.14
C THR A 16 11.73 3.06 -4.94
N PHE A 17 11.21 3.82 -3.98
CA PHE A 17 10.58 3.26 -2.80
C PHE A 17 9.26 2.55 -3.12
N THR A 18 8.51 3.06 -4.10
CA THR A 18 7.30 2.43 -4.65
C THR A 18 7.60 1.04 -5.20
N GLN A 19 8.68 0.89 -5.97
CA GLN A 19 9.11 -0.41 -6.46
C GLN A 19 9.49 -1.36 -5.31
N VAL A 20 10.24 -0.90 -4.31
CA VAL A 20 10.58 -1.70 -3.11
C VAL A 20 9.32 -2.19 -2.39
N LEU A 21 8.32 -1.32 -2.21
CA LEU A 21 7.05 -1.71 -1.61
C LEU A 21 6.32 -2.79 -2.42
N ILE A 22 6.23 -2.65 -3.75
CA ILE A 22 5.60 -3.66 -4.61
C ILE A 22 6.31 -5.01 -4.46
N ASP A 23 7.64 -5.01 -4.46
CA ASP A 23 8.44 -6.24 -4.35
C ASP A 23 8.24 -6.92 -2.99
N ARG A 24 8.16 -6.15 -1.90
CA ARG A 24 7.86 -6.70 -0.57
C ARG A 24 6.42 -7.19 -0.43
N LEU A 25 5.46 -6.50 -1.03
CA LEU A 25 4.06 -6.93 -1.02
C LEU A 25 3.88 -8.25 -1.78
N ARG A 26 4.64 -8.48 -2.86
CA ARG A 26 4.65 -9.76 -3.60
C ARG A 26 5.07 -10.95 -2.75
N GLU A 27 5.90 -10.73 -1.72
CA GLU A 27 6.37 -11.78 -0.81
C GLU A 27 5.34 -12.12 0.28
N MET A 28 4.25 -11.36 0.40
CA MET A 28 3.21 -11.57 1.42
C MET A 28 2.04 -12.39 0.87
N ASP A 29 1.91 -13.65 1.30
CA ASP A 29 0.82 -14.55 0.87
C ASP A 29 -0.60 -14.02 1.15
N ARG A 30 -0.73 -13.05 2.07
CA ARG A 30 -2.02 -12.45 2.45
C ARG A 30 -2.42 -11.29 1.52
N VAL A 31 -1.53 -10.81 0.67
CA VAL A 31 -1.79 -9.78 -0.33
C VAL A 31 -1.99 -10.47 -1.68
N ILE A 32 -3.16 -10.30 -2.28
CA ILE A 32 -3.53 -10.97 -3.54
C ILE A 32 -3.51 -10.02 -4.73
N PHE A 33 -3.62 -8.72 -4.48
CA PHE A 33 -3.76 -7.70 -5.49
C PHE A 33 -3.11 -6.40 -5.05
N VAL A 34 -2.39 -5.75 -5.97
CA VAL A 34 -1.89 -4.38 -5.81
C VAL A 34 -2.15 -3.63 -7.11
N ARG A 35 -2.75 -2.44 -7.01
CA ARG A 35 -2.82 -1.49 -8.12
C ARG A 35 -2.06 -0.24 -7.78
N VAL A 36 -1.23 0.23 -8.70
CA VAL A 36 -0.39 1.41 -8.54
C VAL A 36 -0.88 2.49 -9.48
N GLU A 37 -1.03 3.71 -8.97
CA GLU A 37 -1.45 4.87 -9.75
C GLU A 37 -0.53 6.06 -9.43
N ASP A 38 -0.13 6.82 -10.45
CA ASP A 38 0.49 8.13 -10.23
C ASP A 38 -0.56 9.07 -9.61
N ALA A 39 -0.25 9.66 -8.47
CA ALA A 39 -1.14 10.64 -7.86
C ALA A 39 -1.06 11.98 -8.60
N PRO A 40 -2.15 12.78 -8.64
CA PRO A 40 -2.19 14.07 -9.36
C PRO A 40 -1.15 15.10 -8.87
N ALA A 41 -0.55 14.87 -7.71
CA ALA A 41 0.37 15.77 -7.05
C ALA A 41 1.81 15.67 -7.56
N THR A 42 2.15 14.73 -8.44
CA THR A 42 3.50 14.61 -9.02
C THR A 42 3.90 15.91 -9.73
N ARG A 43 5.01 16.52 -9.30
CA ARG A 43 5.50 17.83 -9.76
C ARG A 43 7.02 17.81 -9.87
N SER A 44 7.53 18.27 -10.99
CA SER A 44 8.95 18.54 -11.19
C SER A 44 9.18 20.05 -11.25
N GLU A 45 9.98 20.57 -10.34
CA GLU A 45 10.42 21.96 -10.29
C GLU A 45 11.95 22.06 -10.40
N ALA A 46 12.48 23.28 -10.59
CA ALA A 46 13.92 23.48 -10.81
C ALA A 46 14.82 22.97 -9.66
N ASP A 47 14.28 22.95 -8.43
CA ASP A 47 15.05 22.62 -7.22
C ASP A 47 14.59 21.31 -6.54
N TYR A 48 13.45 20.74 -6.95
CA TYR A 48 12.95 19.48 -6.41
C TYR A 48 12.09 18.70 -7.41
N ASN A 49 12.16 17.37 -7.30
CA ASN A 49 11.21 16.46 -7.94
C ASN A 49 10.37 15.82 -6.84
N PHE A 50 9.05 15.94 -6.97
CA PHE A 50 8.08 15.32 -6.08
C PHE A 50 7.32 14.25 -6.86
N ILE A 51 7.58 13.00 -6.51
CA ILE A 51 6.88 11.82 -7.00
C ILE A 51 5.81 11.48 -5.97
N SER A 52 4.57 11.28 -6.40
CA SER A 52 3.50 10.80 -5.54
C SER A 52 2.80 9.62 -6.17
N ASN A 53 2.74 8.49 -5.46
CA ASN A 53 2.12 7.26 -5.92
C ASN A 53 1.10 6.76 -4.90
N ASP A 54 -0.03 6.25 -5.40
CA ASP A 54 -1.07 5.62 -4.59
C ASP A 54 -1.11 4.11 -4.91
N LEU A 55 -1.07 3.30 -3.86
CA LEU A 55 -1.15 1.84 -3.93
C LEU A 55 -2.47 1.37 -3.32
N PHE A 56 -3.27 0.66 -4.12
CA PHE A 56 -4.50 0.03 -3.67
C PHE A 56 -4.28 -1.46 -3.46
N ILE A 57 -4.43 -1.92 -2.21
CA ILE A 57 -4.08 -3.25 -1.74
C ILE A 57 -5.33 -4.10 -1.55
N GLY A 58 -5.39 -5.26 -2.19
CA GLY A 58 -6.38 -6.29 -1.96
C GLY A 58 -5.82 -7.43 -1.13
N PHE A 59 -6.45 -7.72 0.01
CA PHE A 59 -6.10 -8.86 0.86
C PHE A 59 -6.87 -10.12 0.45
N ALA A 60 -6.27 -11.28 0.67
CA ALA A 60 -6.97 -12.56 0.56
C ALA A 60 -8.21 -12.58 1.47
N THR A 61 -9.23 -13.38 1.16
CA THR A 61 -10.37 -13.61 2.04
C THR A 61 -10.27 -14.97 2.72
N VAL A 62 -10.57 -15.03 4.01
CA VAL A 62 -10.67 -16.26 4.79
C VAL A 62 -12.09 -16.46 5.27
N ASP A 63 -12.56 -17.71 5.21
CA ASP A 63 -13.86 -18.11 5.70
C ASP A 63 -13.82 -18.26 7.22
N ARG A 64 -14.57 -17.43 7.92
CA ARG A 64 -14.78 -17.51 9.35
C ARG A 64 -16.16 -18.06 9.64
N VAL A 65 -16.23 -19.17 10.36
CA VAL A 65 -17.51 -19.76 10.79
C VAL A 65 -17.93 -19.10 12.08
N GLU A 66 -19.05 -18.37 12.03
CA GLU A 66 -19.66 -17.74 13.19
C GLU A 66 -20.91 -18.50 13.64
N PRO A 67 -21.04 -18.78 14.95
CA PRO A 67 -22.29 -19.26 15.51
C PRO A 67 -23.32 -18.14 15.49
N ILE A 68 -24.47 -18.41 14.89
CA ILE A 68 -25.61 -17.51 14.84
C ILE A 68 -26.81 -18.14 15.52
N LYS A 69 -27.73 -17.31 16.02
CA LYS A 69 -29.06 -17.76 16.44
C LYS A 69 -30.08 -17.43 15.35
N ARG A 70 -30.56 -18.44 14.64
CA ARG A 70 -31.75 -18.30 13.79
C ARG A 70 -32.98 -18.16 14.70
N PHE A 71 -33.86 -17.21 14.39
CA PHE A 71 -35.06 -16.92 15.19
C PHE A 71 -34.82 -16.61 16.68
N GLY A 72 -33.62 -16.14 17.05
CA GLY A 72 -33.28 -15.77 18.44
C GLY A 72 -32.94 -16.93 19.39
N PHE A 73 -33.17 -18.19 19.00
CA PHE A 73 -32.88 -19.36 19.85
C PHE A 73 -32.38 -20.61 19.13
N LEU A 74 -32.60 -20.77 17.83
CA LEU A 74 -32.10 -21.95 17.08
C LEU A 74 -30.62 -21.77 16.74
N PRO A 75 -29.70 -22.63 17.23
CA PRO A 75 -28.29 -22.53 16.88
C PRO A 75 -28.10 -22.83 15.39
N GLY A 76 -27.29 -22.02 14.73
CA GLY A 76 -26.89 -22.21 13.35
C GLY A 76 -25.45 -21.74 13.16
N LEU A 77 -24.87 -22.10 12.02
CA LEU A 77 -23.56 -21.64 11.60
C LEU A 77 -23.74 -20.75 10.38
N ARG A 78 -22.98 -19.65 10.32
CA ARG A 78 -22.87 -18.78 9.16
C ARG A 78 -21.39 -18.67 8.80
N VAL A 79 -21.07 -18.91 7.53
CA VAL A 79 -19.74 -18.63 6.98
C VAL A 79 -19.70 -17.15 6.60
N VAL A 80 -18.71 -16.43 7.10
CA VAL A 80 -18.46 -15.01 6.78
C VAL A 80 -17.08 -14.93 6.14
N ALA A 81 -17.00 -14.37 4.94
CA ALA A 81 -15.73 -14.07 4.30
C ALA A 81 -15.19 -12.75 4.87
N GLU A 82 -14.03 -12.81 5.51
CA GLU A 82 -13.33 -11.64 6.06
C GLU A 82 -11.94 -11.49 5.41
N PRO A 83 -11.39 -10.27 5.28
CA PRO A 83 -10.01 -10.09 4.85
C PRO A 83 -9.04 -10.85 5.77
N ALA A 84 -8.07 -11.54 5.17
CA ALA A 84 -7.01 -12.30 5.86
C ALA A 84 -6.03 -11.40 6.62
N MET A 85 -6.08 -10.09 6.36
CA MET A 85 -5.25 -9.06 6.95
C MET A 85 -5.98 -7.71 6.88
N THR A 86 -5.61 -6.80 7.78
CA THR A 86 -6.06 -5.41 7.81
C THR A 86 -4.91 -4.48 7.46
N LEU A 87 -5.20 -3.20 7.21
CA LEU A 87 -4.15 -2.21 6.95
C LEU A 87 -3.21 -2.03 8.15
N VAL A 88 -3.73 -2.09 9.38
CA VAL A 88 -2.91 -2.10 10.62
C VAL A 88 -2.01 -3.34 10.71
N GLY A 89 -2.53 -4.50 10.29
CA GLY A 89 -1.72 -5.72 10.20
C GLY A 89 -0.61 -5.62 9.15
N LEU A 90 -0.90 -4.95 8.02
CA LEU A 90 0.08 -4.66 6.99
C LEU A 90 1.13 -3.66 7.48
N GLU A 91 0.75 -2.62 8.20
CA GLU A 91 1.66 -1.67 8.83
C GLU A 91 2.68 -2.39 9.71
N ALA A 92 2.23 -3.24 10.62
CA ALA A 92 3.11 -4.01 11.50
C ALA A 92 4.07 -4.92 10.72
N ALA A 93 3.59 -5.53 9.63
CA ALA A 93 4.41 -6.39 8.77
C ALA A 93 5.48 -5.59 8.00
N LEU A 94 5.11 -4.45 7.41
CA LEU A 94 6.02 -3.56 6.69
C LEU A 94 7.05 -2.91 7.63
N ALA A 95 6.63 -2.53 8.84
CA ALA A 95 7.50 -1.95 9.86
C ALA A 95 8.62 -2.88 10.30
N ALA A 96 8.40 -4.20 10.23
CA ALA A 96 9.41 -5.20 10.54
C ALA A 96 10.46 -5.41 9.42
N LEU A 97 10.21 -4.91 8.21
CA LEU A 97 11.11 -5.04 7.07
C LEU A 97 12.17 -3.91 7.08
N PRO A 98 13.48 -4.22 7.10
CA PRO A 98 14.53 -3.21 7.23
C PRO A 98 14.57 -2.17 6.09
N ASP A 99 14.14 -2.55 4.90
CA ASP A 99 14.14 -1.72 3.70
C ASP A 99 12.83 -0.93 3.50
N VAL A 100 11.80 -1.21 4.31
CA VAL A 100 10.53 -0.46 4.31
C VAL A 100 10.40 0.37 5.59
N GLY A 101 10.49 -0.25 6.76
CA GLY A 101 10.32 0.41 8.05
C GLY A 101 8.88 0.91 8.30
N ALA A 102 8.70 1.63 9.41
CA ALA A 102 7.40 2.17 9.79
C ALA A 102 6.94 3.31 8.86
N PRO A 103 5.63 3.47 8.61
CA PRO A 103 5.11 4.61 7.89
C PRO A 103 5.25 5.90 8.68
N ASP A 104 5.30 7.03 7.98
CA ASP A 104 5.30 8.37 8.57
C ASP A 104 3.91 8.75 9.11
N TYR A 105 2.86 8.13 8.57
CA TYR A 105 1.49 8.23 9.06
C TYR A 105 0.73 6.93 8.78
N GLY A 106 -0.12 6.49 9.70
CA GLY A 106 -0.96 5.31 9.52
C GLY A 106 -2.26 5.42 10.31
N ASP A 107 -3.37 5.02 9.68
CA ASP A 107 -4.65 4.74 10.32
C ASP A 107 -5.33 3.51 9.70
N GLU A 108 -6.58 3.23 10.04
CA GLU A 108 -7.32 2.08 9.51
C GLU A 108 -7.59 2.16 7.99
N GLY A 109 -7.55 3.36 7.41
CA GLY A 109 -7.89 3.61 6.00
C GLY A 109 -6.69 3.90 5.09
N MET A 110 -5.57 4.39 5.64
CA MET A 110 -4.41 4.79 4.87
C MET A 110 -3.09 4.62 5.64
N LEU A 111 -2.05 4.13 4.96
CA LEU A 111 -0.65 4.29 5.38
C LEU A 111 0.05 5.27 4.43
N GLN A 112 1.00 6.06 4.94
CA GLN A 112 1.75 7.02 4.16
C GLN A 112 3.23 6.97 4.50
N TYR A 113 4.05 6.97 3.46
CA TYR A 113 5.50 7.08 3.53
C TYR A 113 5.96 8.32 2.77
N LEU A 114 6.89 9.06 3.35
CA LEU A 114 7.56 10.19 2.72
C LEU A 114 9.07 9.94 2.78
N ARG A 115 9.65 9.60 1.63
CA ARG A 115 11.10 9.48 1.48
C ARG A 115 11.67 10.75 0.90
N THR A 116 12.82 11.17 1.43
CA THR A 116 13.54 12.34 0.93
C THR A 116 14.98 11.96 0.64
N GLU A 117 15.43 12.28 -0.56
CA GLU A 117 16.79 12.04 -1.02
C GLU A 117 17.33 13.32 -1.68
N ARG A 118 18.63 13.56 -1.56
CA ARG A 118 19.29 14.64 -2.28
C ARG A 118 20.13 14.04 -3.41
N ILE A 119 19.72 14.29 -4.65
CA ILE A 119 20.39 13.78 -5.84
C ILE A 119 21.32 14.87 -6.38
N ILE A 120 22.61 14.54 -6.57
CA ILE A 120 23.59 15.41 -7.20
C ILE A 120 24.04 14.76 -8.51
N PRO A 121 23.55 15.23 -9.68
CA PRO A 121 23.99 14.70 -10.95
C PRO A 121 25.51 14.86 -11.17
N PRO A 122 26.19 13.94 -11.87
CA PRO A 122 27.66 13.94 -12.02
C PRO A 122 28.26 15.23 -12.62
N TYR A 123 27.45 16.03 -13.31
CA TYR A 123 27.87 17.23 -14.04
C TYR A 123 27.28 18.52 -13.46
N GLN A 124 26.55 18.45 -12.34
CA GLN A 124 25.82 19.58 -11.77
C GLN A 124 26.28 19.85 -10.34
N THR A 125 26.67 21.10 -10.04
CA THR A 125 27.14 21.49 -8.70
C THR A 125 26.00 21.68 -7.69
N ARG A 126 24.78 21.94 -8.18
CA ARG A 126 23.56 22.03 -7.36
C ARG A 126 22.74 20.76 -7.55
N GLY A 127 22.72 19.89 -6.55
CA GLY A 127 21.76 18.78 -6.51
C GLY A 127 20.34 19.26 -6.27
N TYR A 128 19.36 18.47 -6.70
CA TYR A 128 17.94 18.68 -6.42
C TYR A 128 17.47 17.76 -5.29
N LYS A 129 16.36 18.10 -4.65
CA LYS A 129 15.72 17.24 -3.66
C LYS A 129 14.72 16.33 -4.37
N LEU A 130 14.85 15.02 -4.21
CA LEU A 130 13.82 14.05 -4.56
C LEU A 130 12.96 13.82 -3.32
N LEU A 131 11.65 13.97 -3.48
CA LEU A 131 10.66 13.62 -2.49
C LEU A 131 9.76 12.56 -3.11
N GLU A 132 9.62 11.42 -2.44
CA GLU A 132 8.74 10.34 -2.87
C GLU A 132 7.68 10.13 -1.78
N LEU A 133 6.44 10.47 -2.11
CA LEU A 133 5.27 10.24 -1.28
C LEU A 133 4.56 8.98 -1.79
N VAL A 134 4.37 8.00 -0.91
CA VAL A 134 3.62 6.78 -1.25
C VAL A 134 2.50 6.59 -0.25
N ARG A 135 1.26 6.46 -0.74
CA ARG A 135 0.07 6.20 0.09
C ARG A 135 -0.49 4.83 -0.22
N LEU A 136 -0.77 4.03 0.81
CA LEU A 136 -1.35 2.71 0.68
C LEU A 136 -2.79 2.75 1.20
N TYR A 137 -3.71 2.21 0.41
CA TYR A 137 -5.13 2.10 0.72
C TYR A 137 -5.56 0.64 0.60
N GLN A 138 -6.51 0.20 1.41
CA GLN A 138 -7.19 -1.07 1.14
C GLN A 138 -8.24 -0.89 0.03
N VAL A 139 -8.34 -1.84 -0.90
CA VAL A 139 -9.40 -1.83 -1.92
C VAL A 139 -10.77 -1.95 -1.24
N GLY A 140 -11.71 -1.07 -1.61
CA GLY A 140 -13.04 -1.01 -1.02
C GLY A 140 -13.19 0.01 0.12
N THR A 141 -12.08 0.60 0.59
CA THR A 141 -12.12 1.82 1.41
C THR A 141 -12.38 2.99 0.47
N ALA A 142 -13.62 3.47 0.41
CA ALA A 142 -13.96 4.64 -0.39
C ALA A 142 -13.20 5.85 0.17
N LEU A 143 -12.31 6.43 -0.62
CA LEU A 143 -11.80 7.78 -0.38
C LEU A 143 -13.02 8.71 -0.32
N ALA A 144 -13.27 9.33 0.83
CA ALA A 144 -14.15 10.48 0.91
C ALA A 144 -13.58 11.53 -0.04
N ARG A 145 -14.25 11.71 -1.18
CA ARG A 145 -13.99 12.79 -2.13
C ARG A 145 -14.39 14.12 -1.54
#